data_AF-A0A0B2SAT9-F1
#
_entry.id   AF-A0A0B2SAT9-F1
#
_cell.length_a   1.000
_cell.length_b   1.000
_cell.length_c   1.000
_cell.angle_alpha   90.00
_cell.angle_beta   90.00
_cell.angle_gamma   90.00
#
_symmetry.space_group_name_H-M   'P 1'
#
loop_
_entity.id
_entity.type
_entity.pdbx_description
1 polymer ?
#
loop_
_entity_poly.entity_id
_entity_poly.type
_entity_poly.pdbx_seq_one_letter_code
_entity_poly.pdbx_strand_id
1 'polypeptide(L)'
;LSFFRIPDKVVDKLINIQRRFLWGGGLEQQKIAWVNWKTVCLPKDKGGLGIKDLQVLNTALLGKWSWELFQNHGDMWTRIL
;
A
#
# COMPACT_ATOMS: atom_id res chain seq x y z
N LEU A 1 1.14 -12.59 -3.61
CA LEU A 1 -0.16 -11.91 -3.86
C LEU A 1 0.06 -10.44 -4.26
N SER A 2 1.04 -10.17 -5.12
CA SER A 2 1.42 -8.80 -5.51
C SER A 2 1.73 -8.69 -7.00
N PHE A 3 1.33 -9.70 -7.77
CA PHE A 3 1.62 -9.84 -9.20
C PHE A 3 0.67 -9.02 -10.07
N PHE A 4 -0.44 -8.54 -9.50
CA PHE A 4 -1.45 -7.77 -10.21
C PHE A 4 -1.58 -6.37 -9.62
N ARG A 5 -1.97 -5.43 -10.50
CA ARG A 5 -2.35 -4.10 -10.08
C ARG A 5 -3.59 -4.18 -9.19
N ILE A 6 -3.51 -3.58 -8.01
CA ILE A 6 -4.63 -3.54 -7.09
C ILE A 6 -5.67 -2.57 -7.65
N PRO A 7 -6.96 -2.94 -7.73
CA PRO A 7 -8.01 -2.02 -8.12
C PRO A 7 -8.12 -0.83 -7.15
N ASP A 8 -8.35 0.37 -7.66
CA ASP A 8 -8.34 1.60 -6.85
C ASP A 8 -9.34 1.53 -5.67
N LYS A 9 -10.53 0.95 -5.87
CA LYS A 9 -11.52 0.77 -4.80
C LYS A 9 -11.01 -0.09 -3.64
N VAL A 10 -10.16 -1.08 -3.92
CA VAL A 10 -9.56 -1.93 -2.88
C VAL A 10 -8.50 -1.14 -2.12
N VAL A 11 -7.69 -0.36 -2.84
CA VAL A 11 -6.71 0.56 -2.22
C VAL A 11 -7.43 1.55 -1.31
N ASP A 12 -8.50 2.19 -1.79
CA ASP A 12 -9.28 3.15 -1.02
C ASP A 12 -9.87 2.52 0.24
N LYS A 13 -10.38 1.29 0.14
CA LYS A 13 -10.91 0.55 1.29
C LYS A 13 -9.82 0.26 2.32
N LEU A 14 -8.63 -0.14 1.89
CA LEU A 14 -7.49 -0.39 2.78
C LEU A 14 -7.00 0.91 3.44
N ILE A 15 -6.87 2.00 2.67
CA ILE A 15 -6.54 3.33 3.21
C ILE A 15 -7.58 3.75 4.25
N ASN A 16 -8.87 3.52 3.98
CA ASN A 16 -9.92 3.85 4.94
C ASN A 16 -9.79 3.06 6.25
N ILE A 17 -9.47 1.76 6.19
CA ILE A 17 -9.20 0.94 7.38
C ILE A 17 -7.99 1.50 8.16
N GLN A 18 -6.91 1.86 7.48
CA GLN A 18 -5.72 2.44 8.11
C GLN A 18 -6.03 3.80 8.78
N ARG A 19 -6.80 4.65 8.10
CA ARG A 19 -7.23 5.96 8.63
C ARG A 19 -8.15 5.80 9.84
N ARG A 20 -9.10 4.86 9.78
CA ARG A 20 -9.98 4.54 10.92
C ARG A 20 -9.20 3.97 12.09
N PHE A 21 -8.15 3.20 11.86
CA PHE A 21 -7.28 2.75 12.94
C PHE A 21 -6.51 3.92 13.57
N LEU A 22 -5.97 4.84 12.75
CA LEU A 22 -5.13 5.94 13.23
C LEU A 22 -5.92 7.04 13.95
N TRP A 23 -7.11 7.38 13.44
CA TRP A 23 -7.93 8.49 13.95
C TRP A 23 -9.31 8.06 14.46
N GLY A 24 -9.68 6.79 14.41
CA GLY A 24 -10.97 6.33 14.92
C GLY A 24 -11.06 6.48 16.44
N GLY A 25 -12.17 7.02 16.91
CA GLY A 25 -12.47 7.15 18.35
C GLY A 25 -13.18 5.93 18.95
N GLY A 26 -13.32 4.84 18.21
CA GLY A 26 -14.15 3.67 18.55
C GLY A 26 -14.98 3.18 17.36
N LEU A 27 -15.82 2.16 17.56
CA LEU A 27 -16.65 1.55 16.50
C LEU A 27 -17.60 2.56 15.82
N GLU A 28 -18.11 3.53 16.56
CA GLU A 28 -19.13 4.49 16.09
C GLU A 28 -18.63 5.94 16.01
N GLN A 29 -17.39 6.23 16.41
CA GLN A 29 -16.85 7.59 16.44
C GLN A 29 -15.89 7.83 15.28
N GLN A 30 -16.31 8.67 14.33
CA GLN A 30 -15.43 9.24 13.32
C GLN A 30 -14.84 10.56 13.84
N LYS A 31 -13.51 10.60 14.04
CA LYS A 31 -12.82 11.86 14.31
C LYS A 31 -12.28 12.45 13.01
N ILE A 32 -12.21 13.78 12.98
CA ILE A 32 -11.66 14.51 11.84
C ILE A 32 -10.16 14.22 11.74
N ALA A 33 -9.71 13.78 10.56
CA ALA A 33 -8.30 13.64 10.25
C ALA A 33 -7.74 15.02 9.85
N TRP A 34 -7.00 15.65 10.76
CA TRP A 34 -6.41 16.99 10.55
C TRP A 34 -5.17 16.98 9.65
N VAL A 35 -4.54 15.83 9.47
CA VAL A 35 -3.30 15.68 8.70
C VAL A 35 -3.60 14.97 7.38
N ASN A 36 -3.09 15.52 6.27
CA ASN A 36 -3.19 14.88 4.97
C ASN A 36 -2.54 13.49 5.00
N TRP A 37 -3.22 12.49 4.44
CA TRP A 37 -2.72 11.12 4.36
C TRP A 37 -1.37 11.00 3.65
N LYS A 38 -1.12 11.82 2.61
CA LYS A 38 0.18 11.84 1.93
C LYS A 38 1.31 12.23 2.89
N THR A 39 1.06 13.17 3.79
CA THR A 39 2.01 13.59 4.84
C THR A 39 2.23 12.47 5.84
N VAL A 40 1.17 11.76 6.24
CA VAL A 40 1.28 10.59 7.13
C VAL A 40 2.16 9.50 6.53
N CYS A 41 2.09 9.29 5.21
CA CYS A 41 2.90 8.30 4.53
C CYS A 41 4.39 8.69 4.37
N LEU A 42 4.76 9.94 4.65
CA LEU A 42 6.17 10.35 4.56
C LEU A 42 7.03 9.59 5.59
N PRO A 43 8.32 9.40 5.29
CA PRO A 43 9.29 8.91 6.25
C PRO A 43 9.30 9.73 7.56
N LYS A 44 9.68 9.09 8.67
CA LYS A 44 9.69 9.74 10.00
C LYS A 44 10.66 10.92 10.07
N ASP A 45 11.81 10.81 9.42
CA ASP A 45 12.80 11.87 9.24
C ASP A 45 12.28 13.05 8.40
N LYS A 46 11.18 12.86 7.66
CA LYS A 46 10.50 13.89 6.87
C LYS A 46 9.18 14.35 7.50
N GLY A 47 8.97 14.07 8.79
CA GLY A 47 7.80 14.52 9.55
C GLY A 47 6.52 13.70 9.34
N GLY A 48 6.60 12.54 8.69
CA GLY A 48 5.48 11.60 8.59
C GLY A 48 5.53 10.47 9.63
N LEU A 49 4.65 9.48 9.48
CA LEU A 49 4.64 8.29 10.34
C LEU A 49 5.38 7.09 9.74
N GLY A 50 5.81 7.19 8.47
CA GLY A 50 6.44 6.10 7.73
C GLY A 50 5.46 5.00 7.29
N ILE A 51 4.15 5.30 7.26
CA ILE A 51 3.15 4.37 6.72
C ILE A 51 3.39 4.26 5.21
N LYS A 52 3.44 3.03 4.69
CA LYS A 52 3.68 2.84 3.26
C LYS A 52 2.46 3.28 2.46
N ASP A 53 2.69 4.14 1.47
CA ASP A 53 1.69 4.43 0.45
C ASP A 53 1.42 3.16 -0.36
N LEU A 54 0.18 2.68 -0.35
CA LEU A 54 -0.22 1.42 -0.97
C LEU A 54 -0.14 1.46 -2.50
N GLN A 55 -0.36 2.62 -3.12
CA GLN A 55 -0.25 2.76 -4.58
C GLN A 55 1.21 2.64 -4.98
N VAL A 56 2.09 3.39 -4.31
CA VAL A 56 3.54 3.35 -4.54
C VAL A 56 4.09 1.95 -4.28
N LEU A 57 3.66 1.32 -3.18
CA LEU A 57 4.07 -0.04 -2.83
C LEU A 57 3.63 -1.05 -3.89
N ASN A 58 2.40 -0.96 -4.41
CA ASN A 58 1.93 -1.87 -5.44
C ASN A 58 2.73 -1.69 -6.74
N THR A 59 2.98 -0.46 -7.18
CA THR A 59 3.81 -0.19 -8.36
C THR A 59 5.24 -0.73 -8.19
N ALA A 60 5.86 -0.51 -7.04
CA ALA A 60 7.20 -1.02 -6.76
C ALA A 60 7.25 -2.56 -6.75
N LEU A 61 6.23 -3.21 -6.17
CA LEU A 61 6.14 -4.66 -6.14
C LEU A 61 5.92 -5.24 -7.55
N LEU A 62 5.08 -4.61 -8.37
CA LEU A 62 4.90 -5.01 -9.76
C LEU A 62 6.22 -4.94 -10.53
N GLY A 63 6.94 -3.82 -10.42
CA GLY A 63 8.26 -3.67 -11.05
C GLY A 63 9.25 -4.74 -10.59
N LYS A 64 9.31 -5.02 -9.28
CA LYS A 64 10.13 -6.11 -8.74
C LYS A 64 9.78 -7.45 -9.39
N TRP A 65 8.50 -7.82 -9.42
CA TRP A 65 8.10 -9.11 -9.97
C TRP A 65 8.29 -9.20 -11.48
N SER A 66 8.06 -8.13 -12.22
CA SER A 66 8.37 -8.07 -13.65
C SER A 66 9.87 -8.27 -13.92
N TRP A 67 10.72 -7.68 -13.08
CA TRP A 67 12.17 -7.87 -13.17
C TRP A 67 12.58 -9.32 -12.86
N GLU A 68 12.05 -9.90 -11.78
CA GLU A 68 12.33 -11.29 -11.43
C GLU A 68 11.86 -12.26 -12.51
N LEU A 69 10.69 -12.02 -13.10
CA LEU A 69 10.17 -12.84 -14.20
C LEU A 69 11.08 -12.79 -15.44
N PHE A 70 11.68 -11.64 -15.72
CA PHE A 70 12.63 -11.47 -16.81
C PHE A 70 13.96 -12.20 -16.55
N GLN A 71 14.43 -12.23 -15.30
CA GLN A 71 15.72 -12.83 -14.97
C GLN A 71 15.64 -14.35 -14.71
N ASN A 72 14.54 -14.84 -14.13
CA ASN A 72 14.42 -16.19 -13.59
C ASN A 72 13.34 -17.03 -14.29
N HIS A 73 13.53 -17.28 -15.60
CA HIS A 73 12.62 -18.11 -16.40
C HIS A 73 12.55 -19.60 -16.02
N GLY A 74 13.45 -20.07 -15.13
CA GLY A 74 13.55 -21.48 -14.74
C GLY A 74 12.62 -21.90 -13.61
N ASP A 75 12.13 -20.94 -12.81
CA ASP A 75 11.41 -21.22 -11.58
C ASP A 75 9.97 -21.71 -11.82
N MET A 76 9.47 -22.59 -10.95
CA MET A 76 8.13 -23.13 -11.11
C MET A 76 7.03 -22.06 -11.01
N TRP A 77 7.26 -21.03 -10.19
CA TRP A 77 6.29 -19.94 -10.00
C TRP A 77 6.19 -19.02 -11.23
N THR A 78 7.27 -18.85 -12.01
CA THR A 78 7.26 -18.05 -13.23
C THR A 78 6.54 -18.73 -14.39
N ARG A 79 6.40 -20.07 -14.35
CA ARG A 79 5.64 -20.84 -15.35
C ARG A 79 4.12 -20.76 -15.16
N ILE A 80 3.66 -20.45 -13.96
CA ILE A 80 2.23 -20.43 -13.59
C ILE A 80 1.64 -19.02 -13.71
N LEU A 81 2.50 -17.99 -13.60
CA LEU A 81 2.15 -16.58 -13.72
C LEU A 81 2.03 -16.14 -15.18
#